data_AF-A0A8F5BV25-F1
#
_entry.id   AF-A0A8F5BV25-F1
#
_cell.length_a   1.000
_cell.length_b   1.000
_cell.length_c   1.000
_cell.angle_alpha   90.00
_cell.angle_beta   90.00
_cell.angle_gamma   90.00
#
_symmetry.space_group_name_H-M   'P 1'
#
loop_
_entity.id
_entity.type
_entity.pdbx_description
1 polymer ?
#
loop_
_entity_poly.entity_id
_entity_poly.type
_entity_poly.pdbx_seq_one_letter_code
_entity_poly.pdbx_strand_id
1 'polypeptide(L)'
;MDISRKIWFNRKNAIEFCRAQRLQNLIFLTKALRRKPSFIAVMNGGVFDCTNLSRHFNLQILSPPHAFNPLALKYRNFDKEDYVVFLGRINSAKGANEALEVGKYVNLKMIGYSEQEFITRQTKSLGIEVIENISEKEKFEIMSKAKALVLPCHQESFSVSILEP
;
A
#
# COMPACT_ATOMS: atom_id res chain seq x y z
N MET A 1 28.02 11.02 -9.79
CA MET A 1 26.58 11.26 -10.05
C MET A 1 25.88 11.32 -8.70
N ASP A 2 25.30 12.47 -8.35
CA ASP A 2 24.93 12.84 -6.98
C ASP A 2 23.69 12.05 -6.46
N ILE A 3 23.81 11.45 -5.27
CA ILE A 3 22.79 10.59 -4.63
C ILE A 3 21.48 11.36 -4.43
N SER A 4 21.58 12.66 -4.15
CA SER A 4 20.46 13.59 -4.00
C SER A 4 19.57 13.65 -5.26
N ARG A 5 20.17 13.66 -6.45
CA ARG A 5 19.44 13.69 -7.74
C ARG A 5 18.70 12.38 -8.01
N LYS A 6 19.28 11.22 -7.66
CA LYS A 6 18.60 9.92 -7.80
C LYS A 6 17.38 9.81 -6.89
N ILE A 7 17.51 10.23 -5.63
CA ILE A 7 16.41 10.21 -4.64
C ILE A 7 15.27 11.14 -5.08
N TRP A 8 15.60 12.33 -5.60
CA TRP A 8 14.60 13.30 -6.06
C TRP A 8 13.85 12.84 -7.31
N PHE A 9 14.55 12.24 -8.29
CA PHE A 9 13.93 11.76 -9.53
C PHE A 9 12.94 10.61 -9.26
N ASN A 10 13.23 9.75 -8.28
CA ASN A 10 12.36 8.63 -7.93
C ASN A 10 11.04 9.10 -7.28
N ARG A 11 11.09 10.19 -6.50
CA ARG A 11 9.92 10.72 -5.78
C ARG A 11 9.01 11.61 -6.60
N LYS A 12 9.45 12.16 -7.74
CA LYS A 12 8.62 13.06 -8.57
C LYS A 12 7.30 12.39 -8.98
N ASN A 13 7.38 11.16 -9.49
CA ASN A 13 6.20 10.39 -9.91
C ASN A 13 5.28 10.10 -8.72
N ALA A 14 5.85 9.73 -7.57
CA ALA A 14 5.09 9.52 -6.34
C ALA A 14 4.38 10.81 -5.88
N ILE A 15 5.06 11.96 -5.90
CA ILE A 15 4.49 13.26 -5.53
C ILE A 15 3.34 13.65 -6.47
N GLU A 16 3.54 13.55 -7.79
CA GLU A 16 2.51 13.87 -8.78
C GLU A 16 1.29 12.97 -8.63
N PHE A 17 1.50 11.66 -8.49
CA PHE A 17 0.43 10.69 -8.29
C PHE A 17 -0.32 10.94 -6.96
N CYS A 18 0.39 11.13 -5.85
CA CYS A 18 -0.23 11.39 -4.55
C CYS A 18 -1.02 12.73 -4.54
N ARG A 19 -0.54 13.76 -5.25
CA ARG A 19 -1.26 15.04 -5.40
C ARG A 19 -2.57 14.84 -6.16
N ALA A 20 -2.54 14.11 -7.27
CA ALA A 20 -3.76 13.79 -8.03
C ALA A 20 -4.77 13.01 -7.17
N GLN A 21 -4.29 12.02 -6.41
CA GLN A 21 -5.15 11.23 -5.52
C GLN A 21 -5.74 12.06 -4.38
N ARG A 22 -4.99 13.01 -3.80
CA ARG A 22 -5.52 13.96 -2.81
C ARG A 22 -6.66 14.82 -3.37
N LEU A 23 -6.51 15.33 -4.59
CA LEU A 23 -7.56 16.12 -5.24
C LEU A 23 -8.84 15.28 -5.45
N GLN A 24 -8.69 14.04 -5.90
CA GLN A 24 -9.81 13.10 -6.04
C GLN A 24 -10.50 12.84 -4.68
N ASN A 25 -9.74 12.63 -3.62
CA ASN A 25 -10.27 12.42 -2.27
C ASN A 25 -11.06 13.63 -1.77
N LEU A 26 -10.60 14.86 -2.02
CA LEU A 26 -11.33 16.08 -1.66
C LEU A 26 -12.65 16.21 -2.41
N ILE A 27 -12.66 15.90 -3.72
CA ILE A 27 -13.88 15.90 -4.54
C ILE A 27 -14.85 14.82 -4.04
N PHE A 28 -14.36 13.63 -3.70
CA PHE A 28 -15.19 12.57 -3.12
C PHE A 28 -15.79 12.99 -1.78
N LEU A 29 -14.98 13.53 -0.86
CA LEU A 29 -15.42 13.98 0.45
C LEU A 29 -16.52 15.03 0.32
N THR A 30 -16.31 16.06 -0.49
CA THR A 30 -17.31 17.13 -0.70
C THR A 30 -18.64 16.58 -1.26
N LYS A 31 -18.60 15.60 -2.17
CA LYS A 31 -19.81 14.91 -2.66
C LYS A 31 -20.48 14.06 -1.59
N ALA A 32 -19.71 13.29 -0.81
CA ALA A 32 -20.23 12.44 0.25
C ALA A 32 -20.93 13.28 1.35
N LEU A 33 -20.34 14.42 1.71
CA LEU A 33 -20.91 15.34 2.70
C LEU A 33 -22.25 15.94 2.29
N ARG A 34 -22.48 16.18 0.99
CA ARG A 34 -23.79 16.62 0.49
C ARG A 34 -24.91 15.62 0.78
N ARG A 35 -24.57 14.35 1.04
CA ARG A 35 -25.55 13.32 1.40
C ARG A 35 -25.96 13.33 2.87
N LYS A 36 -25.43 14.25 3.69
CA LYS A 36 -25.74 14.40 5.13
C LYS A 36 -25.58 13.07 5.90
N PRO A 37 -24.36 12.50 5.96
CA PRO A 37 -24.13 11.27 6.70
C PRO A 37 -24.46 11.43 8.18
N SER A 38 -24.91 10.36 8.84
CA SER A 38 -25.24 10.36 10.29
C SER A 38 -24.02 10.20 11.19
N PHE A 39 -22.94 9.60 10.69
CA PHE A 39 -21.67 9.43 11.41
C PHE A 39 -20.49 9.37 10.43
N ILE A 40 -19.28 9.52 10.97
CA ILE A 40 -18.01 9.31 10.26
C ILE A 40 -17.27 8.17 10.96
N ALA A 41 -16.93 7.11 10.22
CA ALA A 41 -16.05 6.05 10.72
C ALA A 41 -14.60 6.31 10.28
N VAL A 42 -13.68 6.29 11.23
CA VAL A 42 -12.26 6.58 11.05
C VAL A 42 -11.45 5.37 11.51
N MET A 43 -10.63 4.79 10.65
CA MET A 43 -9.80 3.63 11.03
C MET A 43 -8.45 4.02 11.65
N ASN A 44 -8.06 5.30 11.55
CA ASN A 44 -6.81 5.83 12.06
C ASN A 44 -7.01 7.26 12.60
N GLY A 45 -6.86 7.45 13.91
CA GLY A 45 -7.01 8.75 14.57
C GLY A 45 -6.11 9.84 13.98
N GLY A 46 -4.88 9.51 13.55
CA GLY A 46 -3.96 10.49 12.99
C GLY A 46 -4.43 11.11 11.68
N VAL A 47 -5.20 10.38 10.86
CA VAL A 47 -5.82 10.94 9.63
C VAL A 47 -6.95 11.90 9.98
N PHE A 48 -7.68 11.62 11.05
CA PHE A 48 -8.74 12.49 11.53
C PHE A 48 -8.19 13.79 12.12
N ASP A 49 -7.11 13.69 12.90
CA ASP A 49 -6.45 14.85 13.51
C ASP A 49 -5.87 15.79 12.45
N CYS A 50 -5.23 15.25 11.41
CA CYS A 50 -4.59 16.08 10.38
C CYS A 50 -5.57 16.75 9.42
N THR A 51 -6.82 16.28 9.35
CA THR A 51 -7.84 16.81 8.44
C THR A 51 -8.76 17.85 9.11
N ASN A 52 -8.69 18.01 10.44
CA ASN A 52 -9.56 18.93 11.20
C ASN A 52 -11.07 18.73 10.89
N LEU A 53 -11.48 17.52 10.50
CA LEU A 53 -12.86 17.25 10.13
C LEU A 53 -13.81 17.49 11.32
N SER A 54 -13.38 17.20 12.55
CA SER A 54 -14.13 17.49 13.79
C SER A 54 -14.64 18.94 13.89
N ARG A 55 -13.90 19.91 13.35
CA ARG A 55 -14.27 21.34 13.40
C ARG A 55 -15.37 21.71 12.41
N HIS A 56 -15.57 20.90 11.38
CA HIS A 56 -16.49 21.19 10.27
C HIS A 56 -17.76 20.35 10.34
N PHE A 57 -17.81 19.32 11.20
CA PHE A 57 -18.93 18.38 11.26
C PHE A 57 -19.36 18.16 12.71
N ASN A 58 -20.63 18.48 13.00
CA ASN A 58 -21.30 18.07 14.23
C ASN A 58 -21.88 16.65 14.04
N LEU A 59 -21.01 15.66 13.84
CA LEU A 59 -21.38 14.26 13.57
C LEU A 59 -20.68 13.32 14.55
N GLN A 60 -21.34 12.18 14.84
CA GLN A 60 -20.73 11.14 15.65
C GLN A 60 -19.50 10.56 14.92
N ILE A 61 -18.37 10.46 15.62
CA ILE A 61 -17.15 9.86 15.09
C ILE A 61 -17.01 8.47 15.72
N LEU A 62 -16.93 7.45 14.87
CA LEU A 62 -16.65 6.08 15.27
C LEU A 62 -15.21 5.74 14.89
N SER A 63 -14.50 5.02 15.74
CA SER A 63 -13.11 4.62 15.47
C SER A 63 -12.92 3.10 15.54
N PRO A 64 -13.52 2.31 14.65
CA PRO A 64 -13.36 0.87 14.67
C PRO A 64 -11.93 0.46 14.27
N PRO A 65 -11.35 -0.58 14.89
CA PRO A 65 -10.06 -1.13 14.46
C PRO A 65 -10.20 -1.86 13.11
N HIS A 66 -9.08 -2.05 12.42
CA HIS A 66 -9.05 -2.91 11.24
C HIS A 66 -9.27 -4.37 11.60
N ALA A 67 -10.16 -5.02 10.87
CA ALA A 67 -10.23 -6.48 10.82
C ALA A 67 -9.15 -7.03 9.87
N PHE A 68 -8.65 -8.22 10.17
CA PHE A 68 -7.78 -8.99 9.28
C PHE A 68 -8.43 -10.35 9.00
N ASN A 69 -8.03 -11.01 7.91
CA ASN A 69 -8.58 -12.33 7.60
C ASN A 69 -7.97 -13.41 8.53
N PRO A 70 -8.78 -14.12 9.35
CA PRO A 70 -8.27 -15.16 10.24
C PRO A 70 -7.65 -16.34 9.49
N LEU A 71 -7.93 -16.52 8.19
CA LEU A 71 -7.25 -17.52 7.36
C LEU A 71 -5.74 -17.34 7.33
N ALA A 72 -5.24 -16.09 7.41
CA ALA A 72 -3.81 -15.80 7.44
C ALA A 72 -3.09 -16.53 8.60
N LEU A 73 -3.77 -16.66 9.75
CA LEU A 73 -3.22 -17.33 10.93
C LEU A 73 -2.89 -18.80 10.68
N LYS A 74 -3.60 -19.47 9.76
CA LYS A 74 -3.39 -20.89 9.44
C LYS A 74 -2.07 -21.13 8.69
N TYR A 75 -1.54 -20.11 8.05
CA TYR A 75 -0.33 -20.22 7.24
C TYR A 75 0.93 -19.80 8.02
N ARG A 76 0.78 -19.21 9.21
CA ARG A 76 1.92 -18.77 10.03
C ARG A 76 2.87 -19.91 10.35
N ASN A 77 4.13 -19.71 9.98
CA ASN A 77 5.21 -20.66 10.19
C ASN A 77 6.55 -19.91 10.38
N PHE A 78 7.56 -20.64 10.83
CA PHE A 78 8.94 -20.15 10.97
C PHE A 78 9.87 -20.61 9.83
N ASP A 79 9.38 -21.47 8.94
CA ASP A 79 10.14 -22.03 7.82
C ASP A 79 10.16 -21.02 6.66
N LYS A 80 11.16 -20.13 6.69
CA LYS A 80 11.30 -19.06 5.70
C LYS A 80 12.17 -19.46 4.52
N GLU A 81 11.68 -19.17 3.32
CA GLU A 81 12.41 -19.29 2.06
C GLU A 81 13.20 -18.01 1.78
N ASP A 82 14.23 -18.08 0.92
CA ASP A 82 15.13 -16.95 0.65
C ASP A 82 14.53 -15.94 -0.34
N TYR A 83 13.46 -15.27 0.08
CA TYR A 83 12.89 -14.12 -0.63
C TYR A 83 12.17 -13.16 0.32
N VAL A 84 11.96 -11.94 -0.18
CA VAL A 84 11.12 -10.92 0.43
C VAL A 84 9.93 -10.62 -0.48
N VAL A 85 8.85 -10.08 0.09
CA VAL A 85 7.63 -9.77 -0.66
C VAL A 85 7.31 -8.29 -0.63
N PHE A 86 6.80 -7.78 -1.75
CA PHE A 86 6.04 -6.54 -1.81
C PHE A 86 4.57 -6.91 -2.01
N LEU A 87 3.66 -6.30 -1.25
CA LEU A 87 2.23 -6.58 -1.34
C LEU A 87 1.43 -5.30 -1.60
N GLY A 88 0.59 -5.30 -2.64
CA GLY A 88 -0.40 -4.26 -2.87
C GLY A 88 -0.52 -3.85 -4.33
N ARG A 89 -1.18 -2.71 -4.58
CA ARG A 89 -1.22 -2.13 -5.93
C ARG A 89 0.20 -1.76 -6.35
N ILE A 90 0.61 -2.21 -7.54
CA ILE A 90 1.91 -1.89 -8.12
C ILE A 90 1.81 -0.51 -8.75
N ASN A 91 2.06 0.52 -7.94
CA ASN A 91 2.06 1.93 -8.32
C ASN A 91 3.08 2.74 -7.50
N SER A 92 3.33 3.98 -7.93
CA SER A 92 4.24 4.90 -7.26
C SER A 92 3.77 5.31 -5.86
N ALA A 93 2.46 5.38 -5.56
CA ALA A 93 2.01 5.70 -4.19
C ALA A 93 2.36 4.61 -3.17
N LYS A 94 2.28 3.36 -3.57
CA LYS A 94 2.68 2.20 -2.78
C LYS A 94 4.20 1.99 -2.75
N GLY A 95 4.96 2.84 -3.44
CA GLY A 95 6.42 2.79 -3.46
C GLY A 95 6.95 1.63 -4.32
N ALA A 96 6.20 1.18 -5.32
CA ALA A 96 6.63 0.09 -6.19
C ALA A 96 7.95 0.42 -6.90
N ASN A 97 8.21 1.70 -7.22
CA ASN A 97 9.49 2.16 -7.76
C ASN A 97 10.67 1.93 -6.81
N GLU A 98 10.49 2.18 -5.52
CA GLU A 98 11.50 1.91 -4.49
C GLU A 98 11.66 0.41 -4.23
N ALA A 99 10.58 -0.37 -4.30
CA ALA A 99 10.65 -1.82 -4.20
C ALA A 99 11.55 -2.43 -5.30
N LEU A 100 11.53 -1.87 -6.52
CA LEU A 100 12.46 -2.27 -7.58
C LEU A 100 13.93 -2.08 -7.20
N GLU A 101 14.27 -0.98 -6.54
CA GLU A 101 15.64 -0.73 -6.08
C GLU A 101 16.07 -1.76 -5.04
N VAL A 102 15.15 -2.18 -4.17
CA VAL A 102 15.39 -3.29 -3.23
C VAL A 102 15.61 -4.60 -3.99
N GLY A 103 14.75 -4.92 -4.96
CA GLY A 103 14.82 -6.15 -5.77
C GLY A 103 16.10 -6.31 -6.61
N LYS A 104 16.94 -5.28 -6.72
CA LYS A 104 18.28 -5.40 -7.33
C LYS A 104 19.29 -6.12 -6.42
N TYR A 105 19.04 -6.16 -5.12
CA TYR A 105 19.97 -6.69 -4.11
C TYR A 105 19.45 -7.94 -3.41
N VAL A 106 18.14 -8.21 -3.50
CA VAL A 106 17.49 -9.35 -2.84
C VAL A 106 16.49 -10.01 -3.77
N ASN A 107 16.21 -11.30 -3.54
CA ASN A 107 15.15 -12.01 -4.23
C ASN A 107 13.79 -11.45 -3.81
N LEU A 108 13.18 -10.63 -4.66
CA LEU A 108 11.91 -9.96 -4.40
C LEU A 108 10.79 -10.61 -5.22
N LYS A 109 9.64 -10.82 -4.58
CA LYS A 109 8.37 -11.13 -5.25
C LYS A 109 7.39 -9.97 -5.07
N MET A 110 6.83 -9.47 -6.16
CA MET A 110 5.81 -8.42 -6.13
C MET A 110 4.44 -9.04 -6.34
N ILE A 111 3.58 -8.95 -5.33
CA ILE A 111 2.25 -9.56 -5.30
C ILE A 111 1.19 -8.45 -5.32
N GLY A 112 0.34 -8.47 -6.35
CA GLY A 112 -0.84 -7.60 -6.42
C GLY A 112 -1.13 -7.04 -7.80
N TYR A 113 -2.07 -6.10 -7.86
CA TYR A 113 -2.61 -5.58 -9.13
C TYR A 113 -1.69 -4.55 -9.79
N SER A 114 -1.34 -4.76 -11.06
CA SER A 114 -0.60 -3.79 -11.88
C SER A 114 -1.48 -2.59 -12.27
N GLU A 115 -1.34 -1.48 -11.55
CA GLU A 115 -2.04 -0.23 -11.89
C GLU A 115 -1.20 0.67 -12.81
N GLN A 116 0.13 0.53 -12.77
CA GLN A 116 1.06 1.27 -13.63
C GLN A 116 1.97 0.32 -14.41
N GLU A 117 1.60 0.06 -15.67
CA GLU A 117 2.24 -0.95 -16.52
C GLU A 117 3.75 -0.74 -16.70
N PHE A 118 4.21 0.51 -16.75
CA PHE A 118 5.65 0.80 -16.89
C PHE A 118 6.48 0.25 -15.74
N ILE A 119 5.93 0.25 -14.51
CA ILE A 119 6.60 -0.32 -13.33
C ILE A 119 6.69 -1.83 -13.52
N THR A 120 5.58 -2.49 -13.84
CA THR A 120 5.51 -3.94 -14.06
C THR A 120 6.48 -4.40 -15.16
N ARG A 121 6.58 -3.66 -16.27
CA ARG A 121 7.56 -3.94 -17.34
C ARG A 121 8.99 -3.84 -16.82
N GLN A 122 9.30 -2.81 -16.04
CA GLN A 122 10.61 -2.64 -15.43
C GLN A 122 10.91 -3.76 -14.43
N THR A 123 9.95 -4.15 -13.60
CA THR A 123 10.04 -5.28 -12.67
C THR A 123 10.46 -6.55 -13.41
N LYS A 124 9.73 -6.91 -14.47
CA LYS A 124 9.99 -8.11 -15.27
C LYS A 124 11.36 -8.04 -15.95
N SER A 125 11.80 -6.87 -16.43
CA SER A 125 13.12 -6.71 -17.03
C SER A 125 14.29 -6.90 -16.05
N LEU A 126 14.04 -6.73 -14.75
CA LEU A 126 15.01 -6.99 -13.68
C LEU A 126 14.99 -8.44 -13.19
N GLY A 127 14.17 -9.32 -13.78
CA GLY A 127 14.01 -10.70 -13.34
C GLY A 127 13.23 -10.85 -12.02
N ILE A 128 12.58 -9.78 -11.56
CA ILE A 128 11.76 -9.80 -10.34
C ILE A 128 10.40 -10.43 -10.68
N GLU A 129 9.96 -11.39 -9.86
CA GLU A 129 8.70 -12.09 -10.05
C GLU A 129 7.50 -11.17 -9.77
N VAL A 130 6.57 -11.05 -10.73
CA VAL A 130 5.31 -10.32 -10.56
C VAL A 130 4.17 -11.32 -10.57
N ILE A 131 3.45 -11.38 -9.46
CA ILE A 131 2.38 -12.35 -9.20
C ILE A 131 1.05 -11.59 -9.14
N GLU A 132 0.21 -11.81 -10.15
CA GLU A 132 -1.12 -11.20 -10.29
C GLU A 132 -2.21 -12.29 -10.25
N ASN A 133 -3.45 -11.91 -9.91
CA ASN A 133 -4.62 -12.79 -9.97
C ASN A 133 -4.53 -14.09 -9.15
N ILE A 134 -3.86 -14.06 -7.99
CA ILE A 134 -3.79 -15.20 -7.09
C ILE A 134 -4.99 -15.27 -6.14
N SER A 135 -5.34 -16.49 -5.73
CA SER A 135 -6.30 -16.70 -4.66
C SER A 135 -5.74 -16.22 -3.32
N GLU A 136 -6.65 -15.98 -2.37
CA GLU A 136 -6.26 -15.54 -1.04
C GLU A 136 -5.41 -16.57 -0.28
N LYS A 137 -5.66 -17.86 -0.52
CA LYS A 137 -4.88 -18.96 0.06
C LYS A 137 -3.45 -18.98 -0.45
N GLU A 138 -3.28 -18.87 -1.77
CA GLU A 138 -1.95 -18.80 -2.41
C GLU A 138 -1.18 -17.56 -1.94
N LYS A 139 -1.87 -16.41 -1.83
CA LYS A 139 -1.30 -15.18 -1.27
C LYS A 139 -0.73 -15.44 0.12
N PHE A 140 -1.51 -16.01 1.04
CA PHE A 140 -1.04 -16.28 2.41
C PHE A 140 0.06 -17.32 2.45
N GLU A 141 0.01 -18.35 1.61
CA GLU A 141 1.07 -19.34 1.54
C GLU A 141 2.41 -18.71 1.14
N ILE A 142 2.42 -17.90 0.07
CA ILE A 142 3.63 -17.19 -0.39
C ILE A 142 4.10 -16.20 0.70
N MET A 143 3.20 -15.38 1.24
CA MET A 143 3.57 -14.41 2.27
C MET A 143 4.14 -15.07 3.52
N SER A 144 3.58 -16.21 3.94
CA SER A 144 4.00 -16.89 5.16
C SER A 144 5.42 -17.47 5.09
N LYS A 145 5.93 -17.74 3.88
CA LYS A 145 7.27 -18.28 3.65
C LYS A 145 8.30 -17.16 3.38
N ALA A 146 7.86 -15.94 3.14
CA ALA A 146 8.75 -14.79 2.93
C ALA A 146 9.53 -14.43 4.21
N LYS A 147 10.80 -14.04 4.06
CA LYS A 147 11.63 -13.54 5.17
C LYS A 147 11.20 -12.17 5.68
N ALA A 148 10.70 -11.32 4.80
CA ALA A 148 10.27 -9.96 5.14
C ALA A 148 9.26 -9.40 4.14
N LEU A 149 8.48 -8.43 4.61
CA LEU A 149 7.65 -7.55 3.78
C LEU A 149 8.38 -6.23 3.52
N VAL A 150 8.45 -5.85 2.25
CA VAL A 150 8.97 -4.57 1.78
C VAL A 150 7.80 -3.59 1.65
N LEU A 151 7.75 -2.59 2.53
CA LEU A 151 6.69 -1.57 2.56
C LEU A 151 7.23 -0.13 2.37
N PRO A 152 7.67 0.24 1.16
CA PRO A 152 8.25 1.55 0.87
C PRO A 152 7.18 2.61 0.52
N CYS A 153 5.95 2.47 1.04
CA CYS A 153 4.82 3.29 0.62
C CYS A 153 4.99 4.78 0.98
N HIS A 154 4.66 5.65 0.03
CA HIS A 154 4.64 7.11 0.25
C HIS A 154 3.28 7.59 0.77
N GLN A 155 2.24 6.83 0.49
CA GLN A 155 0.90 7.05 1.01
C GLN A 155 0.24 5.73 1.36
N GLU A 156 -0.10 5.57 2.63
CA GLU A 156 -0.88 4.45 3.12
C GLU A 156 -2.00 4.98 4.03
N SER A 157 -3.23 4.70 3.64
CA SER A 157 -4.40 5.07 4.44
C SER A 157 -4.71 3.98 5.45
N PHE A 158 -4.50 2.71 5.06
CA PHE A 158 -4.93 1.52 5.79
C PHE A 158 -3.97 0.37 5.50
N SER A 159 -3.01 0.12 6.39
CA SER A 159 -1.96 -0.88 6.18
C SER A 159 -2.42 -2.32 6.48
N VAL A 160 -3.50 -2.79 5.84
CA VAL A 160 -3.94 -4.21 5.96
C VAL A 160 -2.80 -5.15 5.55
N SER A 161 -1.98 -4.74 4.59
CA SER A 161 -0.77 -5.44 4.18
C SER A 161 0.27 -5.66 5.29
N ILE A 162 0.20 -4.93 6.42
CA ILE A 162 1.04 -5.16 7.61
C ILE A 162 0.40 -6.18 8.57
N LEU A 163 -0.92 -6.29 8.57
CA LEU A 163 -1.66 -7.16 9.50
C LEU A 163 -1.71 -8.63 9.06
N GLU A 164 -1.57 -8.86 7.76
CA GLU A 164 -1.72 -10.18 7.13
C GLU A 164 -0.45 -11.07 7.08
N PRO A 165 0.79 -10.54 6.97
CA PRO A 165 2.00 -11.35 7.12
C PRO A 165 2.15 -11.95 8.53
#